data_AF-A0A2D6S7S7-F1
#
_entry.id   AF-A0A2D6S7S7-F1
#
_cell.length_a   1.000
_cell.length_b   1.000
_cell.length_c   1.000
_cell.angle_alpha   90.00
_cell.angle_beta   90.00
_cell.angle_gamma   90.00
#
_symmetry.space_group_name_H-M   'P 1'
#
loop_
_entity.id
_entity.type
_entity.pdbx_description
1 polymer ?
#
loop_
_entity_poly.entity_id
_entity_poly.type
_entity_poly.pdbx_seq_one_letter_code
_entity_poly.pdbx_strand_id
1 'polypeptide(L)'
;MMKSISCILLVCPLSLMGYVEEKQVERLTRDLQDENEDIRWNAVEVLGQIGSVDAVPALIQVLQDENEDVRWNATKALRKIGTPEALKAIEEYQSQQ
;
A
#
# COMPACT_ATOMS: atom_id res chain seq x y z
N MET A 1 -4.90 41.97 -15.52
CA MET A 1 -5.59 41.58 -14.28
C MET A 1 -6.36 40.29 -14.53
N MET A 2 -5.93 39.20 -13.88
CA MET A 2 -6.65 38.01 -13.43
C MET A 2 -7.99 37.55 -14.10
N LYS A 3 -7.94 36.26 -14.53
CA LYS A 3 -8.88 35.13 -14.26
C LYS A 3 -10.18 34.99 -15.07
N SER A 4 -10.23 33.94 -15.91
CA SER A 4 -11.30 32.90 -15.98
C SER A 4 -10.99 31.91 -17.12
N ILE A 5 -10.54 30.68 -16.84
CA ILE A 5 -11.36 29.47 -16.68
C ILE A 5 -12.05 29.06 -17.99
N SER A 6 -11.49 28.07 -18.70
CA SER A 6 -12.22 26.86 -19.14
C SER A 6 -11.25 25.83 -19.77
N CYS A 7 -10.54 25.08 -18.92
CA CYS A 7 -9.76 23.88 -19.28
C CYS A 7 -10.57 22.59 -19.01
N ILE A 8 -11.84 22.57 -19.42
CA ILE A 8 -12.85 21.54 -19.10
C ILE A 8 -13.31 21.04 -20.49
N LEU A 9 -13.12 19.82 -21.01
CA LEU A 9 -12.84 18.48 -20.47
C LEU A 9 -12.16 17.64 -21.56
N LEU A 10 -10.87 17.37 -21.41
CA LEU A 10 -10.25 16.14 -21.92
C LEU A 10 -9.94 15.29 -20.68
N VAL A 11 -10.98 14.89 -19.96
CA VAL A 11 -10.85 13.84 -18.93
C VAL A 11 -10.77 12.52 -19.68
N CYS A 12 -9.54 12.13 -19.98
CA CYS A 12 -9.20 10.77 -20.35
C CYS A 12 -9.77 9.81 -19.29
N PRO A 13 -10.65 8.86 -19.64
CA PRO A 13 -11.17 7.89 -18.68
C PRO A 13 -10.05 7.03 -18.06
N LEU A 14 -8.89 6.90 -18.74
CA LEU A 14 -7.70 6.22 -18.21
C LEU A 14 -7.02 7.00 -17.07
N SER A 15 -7.07 8.33 -17.08
CA SER A 15 -6.54 9.16 -15.99
C SER A 15 -7.41 9.08 -14.74
N LEU A 16 -8.69 8.70 -14.86
CA LEU A 16 -9.58 8.56 -13.70
C LEU A 16 -9.38 7.22 -12.99
N MET A 17 -9.08 6.13 -13.72
CA MET A 17 -8.82 4.82 -13.13
C MET A 17 -7.50 4.79 -12.35
N GLY A 18 -6.40 5.29 -12.92
CA GLY A 18 -5.11 5.33 -12.21
C GLY A 18 -5.11 6.28 -11.00
N TYR A 19 -5.86 7.39 -11.07
CA TYR A 19 -5.91 8.40 -10.00
C TYR A 19 -6.74 7.94 -8.77
N VAL A 20 -7.67 7.01 -8.97
CA VAL A 20 -8.42 6.40 -7.86
C VAL A 20 -7.55 5.37 -7.13
N GLU A 21 -6.79 4.56 -7.88
CA GLU A 21 -5.86 3.57 -7.29
C GLU A 21 -4.76 4.24 -6.47
N GLU A 22 -4.12 5.30 -7.00
CA GLU A 22 -3.07 6.05 -6.30
C GLU A 22 -3.56 6.63 -4.96
N LYS A 23 -4.73 7.29 -4.95
CA LYS A 23 -5.35 7.81 -3.73
C LYS A 23 -5.76 6.72 -2.74
N GLN A 24 -6.16 5.55 -3.25
CA GLN A 24 -6.54 4.43 -2.42
C GLN A 24 -5.31 3.83 -1.73
N VAL A 25 -4.19 3.67 -2.45
CA VAL A 25 -2.92 3.23 -1.87
C VAL A 25 -2.45 4.23 -0.80
N GLU A 26 -2.45 5.53 -1.07
CA GLU A 26 -2.07 6.56 -0.08
C GLU A 26 -2.93 6.49 1.19
N ARG A 27 -4.25 6.34 1.04
CA ARG A 27 -5.16 6.22 2.18
C ARG A 27 -4.86 4.96 2.99
N LEU A 28 -4.74 3.81 2.33
CA LEU A 28 -4.47 2.54 2.99
C LEU A 28 -3.08 2.52 3.67
N THR A 29 -2.08 3.18 3.07
CA THR A 29 -0.77 3.35 3.70
C THR A 29 -0.86 4.13 5.02
N ARG A 30 -1.80 5.07 5.15
CA ARG A 30 -2.07 5.74 6.43
C ARG A 30 -2.74 4.81 7.43
N ASP A 31 -3.69 4.00 6.97
CA ASP A 31 -4.42 3.03 7.80
C ASP A 31 -3.48 1.96 8.40
N LEU A 32 -2.29 1.73 7.82
CA LEU A 32 -1.23 0.88 8.39
C LEU A 32 -0.64 1.41 9.71
N GLN A 33 -0.90 2.67 10.09
CA GLN A 33 -0.41 3.27 11.33
C GLN A 33 -1.53 3.47 12.36
N ASP A 34 -2.71 2.88 12.13
CA ASP A 34 -3.83 2.97 13.05
C ASP A 34 -3.53 2.22 14.36
N GLU A 35 -4.05 2.72 15.48
CA GLU A 35 -3.90 2.08 16.80
C GLU A 35 -4.62 0.72 16.84
N ASN A 36 -5.68 0.56 16.05
CA ASN A 36 -6.42 -0.69 15.97
C ASN A 36 -5.77 -1.67 14.98
N GLU A 37 -5.30 -2.80 15.50
CA GLU A 37 -4.72 -3.91 14.75
C GLU A 37 -5.62 -4.46 13.63
N ASP A 38 -6.95 -4.47 13.81
CA ASP A 38 -7.88 -4.90 12.76
C ASP A 38 -7.85 -3.94 11.55
N ILE A 39 -7.69 -2.64 11.80
CA ILE A 39 -7.58 -1.64 10.73
C ILE A 39 -6.26 -1.83 9.99
N ARG A 40 -5.15 -2.00 10.71
CA ARG A 40 -3.85 -2.29 10.11
C ARG A 40 -3.89 -3.58 9.29
N TRP A 41 -4.46 -4.65 9.85
CA TRP A 41 -4.60 -5.94 9.18
C TRP A 41 -5.38 -5.83 7.87
N ASN A 42 -6.52 -5.15 7.89
CA ASN A 42 -7.35 -4.92 6.69
C ASN A 42 -6.59 -4.10 5.65
N ALA A 43 -5.88 -3.05 6.08
CA ALA A 43 -5.09 -2.23 5.17
C ALA A 43 -3.98 -3.04 4.47
N VAL A 44 -3.27 -3.91 5.20
CA VAL A 44 -2.30 -4.85 4.63
C VAL A 44 -2.94 -5.78 3.60
N GLU A 45 -4.08 -6.38 3.94
CA GLU A 45 -4.78 -7.30 3.04
C GLU A 45 -5.15 -6.59 1.73
N VAL A 46 -5.78 -5.42 1.82
CA VAL A 46 -6.24 -4.67 0.65
C VAL A 46 -5.05 -4.20 -0.18
N LEU A 47 -3.96 -3.71 0.42
CA LEU A 47 -2.74 -3.32 -0.31
C LEU A 47 -2.12 -4.51 -1.06
N GLY A 48 -2.08 -5.69 -0.43
CA GLY A 48 -1.64 -6.92 -1.09
C GLY A 48 -2.58 -7.38 -2.21
N GLN A 49 -3.88 -7.09 -2.11
CA GLN A 49 -4.85 -7.37 -3.17
C GLN A 49 -4.74 -6.41 -4.35
N ILE A 50 -4.52 -5.12 -4.09
CA ILE A 50 -4.23 -4.12 -5.12
C ILE A 50 -2.93 -4.49 -5.85
N GLY A 51 -1.93 -4.97 -5.11
CA GLY A 51 -0.67 -5.41 -5.69
C GLY A 51 0.20 -4.26 -6.20
N SER A 52 -0.05 -3.03 -5.77
CA SER A 52 0.73 -1.86 -6.18
C SER A 52 2.14 -1.94 -5.61
N VAL A 53 3.13 -1.72 -6.47
CA VAL A 53 4.55 -1.64 -6.09
C VAL A 53 4.83 -0.47 -5.15
N ASP A 54 4.02 0.60 -5.23
CA ASP A 54 4.16 1.79 -4.39
C ASP A 54 3.85 1.49 -2.91
N ALA A 55 3.13 0.40 -2.63
CA ALA A 55 2.82 -0.04 -1.28
C ALA A 55 3.98 -0.80 -0.61
N VAL A 56 5.00 -1.24 -1.37
CA VAL A 56 6.08 -2.10 -0.87
C VAL A 56 6.84 -1.47 0.29
N PRO A 57 7.30 -0.20 0.23
CA PRO A 57 8.04 0.40 1.35
C PRO A 57 7.22 0.45 2.63
N ALA A 58 5.91 0.73 2.52
CA ALA A 58 5.01 0.77 3.66
C ALA A 58 4.78 -0.64 4.24
N LEU A 59 4.53 -1.64 3.40
CA LEU A 59 4.34 -3.02 3.84
C LEU A 59 5.61 -3.61 4.48
N ILE A 60 6.81 -3.19 4.06
CA ILE A 60 8.07 -3.58 4.71
C ILE A 60 8.13 -3.08 6.16
N GLN A 61 7.64 -1.86 6.45
CA GLN A 61 7.59 -1.35 7.82
C GLN A 61 6.66 -2.20 8.70
N VAL A 62 5.57 -2.72 8.14
CA VAL A 62 4.59 -3.56 8.86
C VAL A 62 5.18 -4.93 9.24
N LEU A 63 6.31 -5.36 8.66
CA LEU A 63 7.03 -6.54 9.15
C LEU A 63 7.54 -6.36 10.59
N GLN A 64 7.56 -5.13 11.11
CA GLN A 64 7.93 -4.82 12.50
C GLN A 64 6.72 -4.48 13.38
N ASP A 65 5.50 -4.76 12.91
CA ASP A 65 4.27 -4.53 13.70
C ASP A 65 4.31 -5.30 15.02
N GLU A 66 3.72 -4.74 16.07
CA GLU A 66 3.62 -5.40 17.38
C GLU A 66 2.77 -6.68 17.31
N ASN A 67 1.75 -6.69 16.45
CA ASN A 67 0.81 -7.79 16.31
C ASN A 67 1.34 -8.83 15.30
N GLU A 68 1.45 -10.09 15.74
CA GLU A 68 2.00 -11.18 14.93
C GLU A 68 1.16 -11.51 13.69
N ASP A 69 -0.17 -11.46 13.80
CA ASP A 69 -1.07 -11.73 12.67
C ASP A 69 -0.92 -10.64 11.60
N VAL A 70 -0.71 -9.39 12.01
CA VAL A 70 -0.43 -8.27 11.09
C VAL A 70 0.92 -8.49 10.38
N ARG A 71 1.99 -8.86 11.10
CA ARG A 71 3.29 -9.20 10.49
C ARG A 71 3.20 -10.36 9.49
N TRP A 72 2.47 -11.41 9.85
CA TRP A 72 2.25 -12.56 8.98
C TRP A 72 1.48 -12.17 7.72
N ASN A 73 0.46 -11.32 7.85
CA ASN A 73 -0.29 -10.82 6.72
C ASN A 73 0.59 -9.94 5.80
N ALA A 74 1.47 -9.12 6.37
CA ALA A 74 2.40 -8.30 5.59
C ALA A 74 3.37 -9.15 4.77
N THR A 75 3.87 -10.25 5.34
CA THR A 75 4.68 -11.24 4.61
C THR A 75 3.94 -11.82 3.42
N LYS A 76 2.64 -12.15 3.57
CA LYS A 76 1.80 -12.65 2.48
C LYS A 76 1.58 -11.59 1.40
N ALA A 77 1.26 -10.36 1.79
CA ALA A 77 1.05 -9.24 0.87
C ALA A 77 2.30 -8.94 0.05
N LEU A 78 3.47 -8.84 0.70
CA LEU A 78 4.76 -8.64 0.05
C LEU A 78 5.11 -9.80 -0.91
N ARG A 79 4.86 -11.05 -0.52
CA ARG A 79 5.07 -12.22 -1.39
C ARG A 79 4.15 -12.18 -2.62
N LYS A 80 2.92 -11.70 -2.45
CA LYS A 80 1.95 -11.55 -3.55
C LYS A 80 2.35 -10.44 -4.52
N ILE A 81 2.89 -9.33 -4.03
CA ILE A 81 3.44 -8.25 -4.87
C ILE A 81 4.69 -8.73 -5.63
N GLY A 82 5.58 -9.46 -4.96
CA GLY A 82 6.65 -10.23 -5.61
C GLY A 82 7.78 -9.42 -6.24
N THR A 83 7.93 -8.13 -5.89
CA THR A 83 9.10 -7.36 -6.32
C THR A 83 10.38 -7.90 -5.65
N PRO A 84 11.57 -7.74 -6.29
CA PRO A 84 12.83 -8.14 -5.67
C PRO A 84 13.05 -7.53 -4.29
N GLU A 85 12.64 -6.28 -4.09
CA GLU A 85 12.69 -5.58 -2.81
C GLU A 85 11.78 -6.26 -1.76
N ALA A 86 10.53 -6.57 -2.13
CA ALA A 86 9.58 -7.23 -1.24
C ALA A 86 10.07 -8.63 -0.80
N LEU A 87 10.60 -9.42 -1.75
CA LEU A 87 11.12 -10.75 -1.46
C LEU A 87 12.36 -10.70 -0.57
N LYS A 88 13.29 -9.77 -0.86
CA LYS A 88 14.48 -9.55 -0.03
C LYS A 88 14.12 -9.15 1.39
N ALA A 89 13.14 -8.26 1.57
CA ALA A 89 12.67 -7.85 2.88
C ALA A 89 12.08 -9.03 3.68
N ILE A 90 11.36 -9.95 3.03
CA ILE A 90 10.87 -11.17 3.68
C ILE A 90 12.03 -12.07 4.13
N GLU A 91 13.04 -12.28 3.28
CA GLU A 91 14.21 -13.10 3.62
C GLU A 91 14.98 -12.53 4.82
N GLU A 92 15.16 -11.21 4.84
CA GLU A 92 15.80 -10.50 5.95
C GLU A 92 14.98 -10.58 7.23
N TYR A 93 13.66 -10.44 7.15
CA TYR A 93 12.76 -10.58 8.30
C TYR A 93 12.79 -12.01 8.86
N GLN A 94 12.76 -13.03 8.01
CA GLN A 94 12.82 -14.43 8.42
C GLN A 94 14.16 -14.83 9.03
N SER A 95 15.25 -14.16 8.65
CA SER A 95 16.59 -14.41 9.21
C SER A 95 16.78 -13.80 10.61
N GLN A 96 15.88 -12.90 11.03
CA GLN A 96 15.95 -12.17 12.31
C GLN A 96 15.03 -12.75 13.40
N GLN A 97 14.19 -13.73 13.05
CA GLN A 97 13.28 -14.45 13.95
C GLN A 97 13.87 -15.82 14.30
#